data_AF-A0A6S7G2B4-F1
#
_entry.id   AF-A0A6S7G2B4-F1
#
_cell.length_a   1.000
_cell.length_b   1.000
_cell.length_c   1.000
_cell.angle_alpha   90.00
_cell.angle_beta   90.00
_cell.angle_gamma   90.00
#
_symmetry.space_group_name_H-M   'P 1'
#
loop_
_entity.id
_entity.type
_entity.pdbx_description
1 polymer ?
#
loop_
_entity_poly.entity_id
_entity_poly.type
_entity_poly.pdbx_seq_one_letter_code
_entity_poly.pdbx_strand_id
1 'polypeptide(L)' 'MVTSENSVCSTLFVANLGQTCTETELHNLFSRTQSFKRIKMLNKGNAPCCFVEYLDVYSASMAMNMLQG' A
#
# COMPACT_ATOMS: atom_id res chain seq x y z
N MET A 1 12.42 -25.44 -12.38
CA MET A 1 11.73 -25.10 -11.13
C MET A 1 11.05 -23.78 -11.38
N VAL A 2 9.73 -23.74 -11.24
CA VAL A 2 8.89 -22.65 -11.79
C VAL A 2 9.30 -21.28 -11.22
N THR A 3 9.44 -20.34 -12.15
CA THR A 3 9.84 -18.94 -12.00
C THR A 3 8.74 -18.13 -11.32
N SER A 4 9.06 -17.44 -10.23
CA SER A 4 8.18 -16.41 -9.67
C SER A 4 9.02 -15.34 -8.99
N GLU A 5 9.80 -14.61 -9.79
CA GLU A 5 10.28 -13.27 -9.45
C GLU A 5 9.12 -12.25 -9.44
N ASN A 6 8.03 -12.59 -8.75
CA ASN A 6 7.28 -11.59 -8.01
C ASN A 6 7.79 -11.78 -6.60
N SER A 7 8.90 -11.11 -6.27
CA SER A 7 9.36 -11.02 -4.89
C SER A 7 8.13 -10.80 -4.04
N VAL A 8 7.88 -11.69 -3.09
CA VAL A 8 6.85 -11.57 -2.08
C VAL A 8 7.05 -10.19 -1.43
N CYS A 9 6.36 -9.18 -1.96
CA CYS A 9 6.68 -7.79 -1.71
C CYS A 9 5.79 -7.33 -0.58
N SER A 10 6.40 -7.09 0.58
CA SER A 10 5.72 -6.50 1.73
C SER A 10 5.32 -5.05 1.49
N THR A 11 5.62 -4.49 0.31
CA THR A 11 5.33 -3.09 -0.03
C THR A 11 4.23 -3.02 -1.09
N LEU A 12 3.14 -2.35 -0.76
CA LEU A 12 2.05 -2.02 -1.66
C LEU A 12 2.24 -0.64 -2.27
N PHE A 13 1.95 -0.54 -3.56
CA PHE A 13 1.86 0.73 -4.27
C PHE A 13 0.40 1.06 -4.57
N VAL A 14 -0.03 2.23 -4.11
CA VAL A 14 -1.40 2.73 -4.25
C VAL A 14 -1.34 3.95 -5.15
N ALA A 15 -1.86 3.84 -6.36
CA ALA A 15 -1.92 4.94 -7.32
C ALA A 15 -3.36 5.45 -7.47
N ASN A 16 -3.53 6.49 -8.29
CA ASN A 16 -4.85 7.03 -8.63
C ASN A 16 -5.65 7.47 -7.40
N LEU A 17 -4.94 8.01 -6.40
CA LEU A 17 -5.57 8.57 -5.22
C LEU A 17 -6.29 9.87 -5.61
N GLY A 18 -7.36 10.20 -4.90
CA GLY A 18 -8.05 11.48 -5.08
C GLY A 18 -7.10 12.65 -4.79
N GLN A 19 -7.28 13.78 -5.47
CA GLN A 19 -6.48 15.00 -5.23
C GLN A 19 -6.60 15.52 -3.78
N THR A 20 -7.67 15.15 -3.09
CA THR A 20 -7.92 15.48 -1.67
C THR A 20 -7.37 14.44 -0.71
N CYS A 21 -6.87 13.30 -1.20
CA CYS A 21 -6.41 12.22 -0.36
C CYS A 21 -5.14 12.64 0.37
N THR A 22 -5.07 12.34 1.67
CA THR A 22 -3.93 12.71 2.50
C THR A 22 -3.21 11.50 3.05
N GLU A 23 -1.94 11.68 3.43
CA GLU A 23 -1.16 10.62 4.06
C GLU A 23 -1.84 10.13 5.34
N THR A 24 -2.48 11.02 6.10
CA THR A 24 -3.18 10.69 7.34
C THR A 24 -4.38 9.78 7.11
N GLU A 25 -5.17 10.01 6.07
CA GLU A 25 -6.31 9.15 5.72
C GLU A 25 -5.84 7.76 5.32
N LEU A 26 -4.83 7.68 4.45
CA LEU A 26 -4.24 6.42 4.03
C LEU A 26 -3.61 5.70 5.23
N HIS A 27 -2.86 6.43 6.06
CA HIS A 27 -2.30 5.90 7.29
C HIS A 27 -3.40 5.30 8.18
N ASN A 28 -4.51 6.01 8.40
CA ASN A 28 -5.62 5.50 9.19
C ASN A 28 -6.31 4.29 8.55
N LEU A 29 -6.36 4.23 7.21
CA LEU A 29 -6.92 3.11 6.47
C LEU A 29 -6.03 1.86 6.58
N PHE A 30 -4.73 1.99 6.29
CA PHE A 30 -3.76 0.91 6.37
C PHE A 30 -3.38 0.55 7.82
N SER A 31 -3.47 1.47 8.77
CA SER A 31 -3.27 1.18 10.19
C SER A 31 -4.33 0.23 10.78
N ARG A 32 -5.47 0.03 10.11
CA ARG A 32 -6.46 -0.99 10.48
C ARG A 32 -6.01 -2.40 10.12
N THR A 33 -5.03 -2.53 9.22
CA THR A 33 -4.50 -3.81 8.78
C THR A 33 -3.32 -4.22 9.65
N GLN A 34 -3.25 -5.50 9.99
CA GLN A 34 -2.17 -6.05 10.81
C GLN A 34 -0.82 -5.87 10.10
N SER A 35 0.26 -5.71 10.86
CA SER A 35 1.63 -5.62 10.33
C SER A 35 1.96 -4.36 9.50
N PHE A 36 1.17 -3.28 9.60
CA PHE A 36 1.53 -1.99 9.00
C PHE A 36 2.83 -1.45 9.61
N LYS A 37 3.81 -1.11 8.76
CA LYS A 37 5.14 -0.67 9.19
C LYS A 37 5.41 0.78 8.86
N ARG A 38 5.15 1.18 7.62
CA ARG A 38 5.41 2.54 7.15
C ARG A 38 4.46 2.90 6.01
N ILE A 39 4.16 4.18 5.91
CA ILE A 39 3.53 4.75 4.73
C ILE A 39 4.34 5.93 4.23
N LYS A 40 4.30 6.16 2.93
CA LYS A 40 4.89 7.33 2.31
C LYS A 40 3.99 7.80 1.17
N MET A 41 3.40 8.96 1.33
CA MET A 41 2.66 9.59 0.25
C MET A 41 3.60 10.34 -0.69
N LEU A 42 3.40 10.17 -1.99
CA LEU A 42 4.07 10.88 -3.06
C LEU A 42 3.04 11.66 -3.88
N ASN A 43 2.96 12.95 -3.62
CA ASN A 43 2.16 13.85 -4.41
C ASN A 43 2.96 14.34 -5.62
N LYS A 44 3.01 13.53 -6.69
CA LYS A 44 3.75 13.85 -7.92
C LYS A 44 2.80 14.44 -8.98
N GLY A 45 2.40 15.69 -8.79
CA GLY A 45 1.59 16.44 -9.76
C GLY A 45 0.14 15.95 -9.84
N ASN A 46 -0.36 15.64 -11.04
CA ASN A 46 -1.77 15.30 -11.30
C ASN A 46 -2.22 13.93 -10.77
N ALA A 47 -1.30 13.09 -10.27
CA ALA A 47 -1.62 11.78 -9.75
C ALA A 47 -0.89 11.54 -8.42
N PRO A 48 -1.55 11.75 -7.28
CA PRO A 48 -0.99 11.35 -6.00
C PRO A 48 -0.91 9.83 -5.92
N CYS A 49 0.20 9.35 -5.39
CA CYS A 49 0.48 7.94 -5.16
C CYS A 49 0.96 7.74 -3.72
N CYS A 50 0.92 6.51 -3.25
CA CYS A 50 1.32 6.15 -1.90
C CYS A 50 2.03 4.80 -1.90
N PHE A 51 3.04 4.67 -1.05
CA PHE A 51 3.76 3.43 -0.81
C PHE A 51 3.53 3.01 0.63
N VAL A 52 3.04 1.79 0.81
CA VAL A 52 2.69 1.23 2.11
C VAL A 52 3.57 0.01 2.33
N GLU A 53 4.40 0.05 3.35
CA GLU A 53 5.28 -1.05 3.73
C GLU A 53 4.67 -1.81 4.91
N TYR A 54 4.66 -3.13 4.79
CA TYR A 54 4.24 -4.08 5.80
C TYR A 54 5.41 -4.89 6.32
N LEU A 55 5.26 -5.48 7.51
CA LEU A 55 6.23 -6.45 8.04
C LEU A 55 6.18 -7.76 7.25
N ASP A 56 4.98 -8.19 6.88
CA ASP A 56 4.74 -9.48 6.24
C ASP A 56 4.01 -9.34 4.92
N VAL A 57 4.37 -10.21 3.98
CA VAL A 57 3.78 -10.24 2.65
C VAL A 57 2.34 -10.72 2.69
N TYR A 58 2.05 -11.68 3.57
CA TYR A 58 0.69 -12.15 3.80
C TYR A 58 -0.24 -10.99 4.21
N SER A 59 0.20 -10.15 5.14
CA SER A 59 -0.54 -8.98 5.58
C SER A 59 -0.69 -7.94 4.47
N ALA A 60 0.36 -7.71 3.67
CA ALA A 60 0.30 -6.83 2.50
C ALA A 60 -0.73 -7.34 1.47
N SER A 61 -0.70 -8.62 1.12
CA SER A 61 -1.65 -9.22 0.18
C SER A 61 -3.09 -9.18 0.72
N MET A 62 -3.28 -9.41 2.02
CA MET A 62 -4.59 -9.32 2.65
C MET A 62 -5.13 -7.88 2.64
N ALA A 63 -4.29 -6.90 2.99
CA ALA A 63 -4.64 -5.49 2.92
C ALA A 63 -4.96 -5.07 1.47
N MET A 64 -4.17 -5.51 0.50
CA MET A 64 -4.45 -5.30 -0.92
C MET A 64 -5.80 -5.88 -1.32
N ASN A 65 -6.11 -7.12 -0.95
CA ASN A 65 -7.38 -7.76 -1.29
C ASN A 65 -8.60 -7.13 -0.56
N MET A 66 -8.39 -6.59 0.65
CA MET A 66 -9.43 -5.86 1.37
C MET A 66 -9.70 -4.46 0.80
N LEU A 67 -8.69 -3.85 0.16
CA LEU A 67 -8.74 -2.48 -0.34
C LEU A 67 -8.90 -2.40 -1.87
N GLN A 68 -8.60 -3.49 -2.60
CA GLN A 68 -8.98 -3.70 -3.98
C GLN A 68 -10.45 -4.12 -4.02
N GLY A 69 -11.32 -3.12 -4.08
CA GLY A 69 -12.73 -3.26 -4.46
C GLY A 69 -12.97 -2.78 -5.88
#